data_AF-A0A1Z5J961-F1
#
_entry.id   AF-A0A1Z5J961-F1
#
_cell.length_a   1.000
_cell.length_b   1.000
_cell.length_c   1.000
_cell.angle_alpha   90.00
_cell.angle_beta   90.00
_cell.angle_gamma   90.00
#
_symmetry.space_group_name_H-M   'P 1'
#
loop_
_entity.id
_entity.type
_entity.pdbx_description
1 polymer ?
#
loop_
_entity_poly.entity_id
_entity_poly.type
_entity_poly.pdbx_seq_one_letter_code
_entity_poly.pdbx_strand_id
1 'polypeptide(L)'
;MEGTSSYKNEGLQSVSDLKKIGELQHQQLPEWFQTLKIPSQTNFEPYVLMLMGLPGSGKSTIAEKLVDVNQDTLGDRRACLKLAEQVLSENKCPIIDRCHASLKNRKPFYELAQSLHVPVDILILDATYTVCVQRCHERHDHPTVLSDEASKIVGCVRKDWKLPGKNDNVRHVWTVSGIEDAKLPKLFRGLL
;
A
#
# COMPACT_ATOMS: atom_id res chain seq x y z
N MET A 1 37.24 8.67 -17.61
CA MET A 1 36.43 7.70 -18.39
C MET A 1 35.29 7.27 -17.48
N GLU A 2 34.25 8.10 -17.45
CA GLU A 2 33.09 7.92 -16.57
C GLU A 2 32.10 6.98 -17.24
N GLY A 3 31.87 5.83 -16.60
CA GLY A 3 30.75 4.95 -16.92
C GLY A 3 29.52 5.42 -16.15
N THR A 4 28.66 6.20 -16.79
CA THR A 4 27.30 6.46 -16.31
C THR A 4 26.37 5.43 -16.97
N SER A 5 26.10 4.36 -16.23
CA SER A 5 25.14 3.34 -16.60
C SER A 5 23.75 3.96 -16.73
N SER A 6 23.23 4.00 -17.96
CA SER A 6 21.88 4.44 -18.26
C SER A 6 20.86 3.39 -17.82
N TYR A 7 20.54 3.35 -16.54
CA TYR A 7 19.33 2.66 -16.09
C TYR A 7 18.14 3.57 -16.37
N LYS A 8 17.67 3.52 -17.62
CA LYS A 8 16.39 4.07 -18.01
C LYS A 8 15.30 3.48 -17.10
N ASN A 9 14.39 4.34 -16.65
CA ASN A 9 13.12 4.02 -16.01
C ASN A 9 12.20 3.18 -16.92
N GLU A 10 12.60 1.97 -17.28
CA GLU A 10 11.80 1.07 -18.11
C GLU A 10 10.91 0.22 -17.19
N GLY A 11 9.68 0.71 -17.02
CA GLY A 11 8.56 0.00 -16.44
C GLY A 11 7.97 0.65 -15.19
N LEU A 12 7.70 1.95 -15.23
CA LEU A 12 6.36 2.36 -14.87
C LEU A 12 5.53 2.37 -16.15
N GLN A 13 4.24 2.12 -15.97
CA GLN A 13 3.22 1.90 -16.97
C GLN A 13 3.16 3.02 -18.04
N SER A 14 2.34 2.84 -19.08
CA SER A 14 2.18 3.75 -20.21
C SER A 14 2.18 5.24 -19.81
N VAL A 15 2.54 6.14 -20.73
CA VAL A 15 2.55 7.61 -20.51
C VAL A 15 1.26 8.12 -19.84
N SER A 16 0.12 7.45 -20.06
CA SER A 16 -1.16 7.71 -19.40
C SER A 16 -1.18 7.41 -17.90
N ASP A 17 -0.55 6.32 -17.46
CA ASP A 17 -0.50 5.90 -16.06
C ASP A 17 0.51 6.75 -15.27
N LEU A 18 1.62 7.17 -15.91
CA LEU A 18 2.54 8.16 -15.35
C LEU A 18 1.88 9.53 -15.14
N LYS A 19 1.05 9.98 -16.10
CA LYS A 19 0.23 11.20 -15.93
C LYS A 19 -0.78 11.06 -14.79
N LYS A 20 -1.44 9.90 -14.71
CA LYS A 20 -2.45 9.60 -13.69
C LYS A 20 -1.84 9.51 -12.28
N ILE A 21 -0.66 8.90 -12.16
CA ILE A 21 0.14 8.91 -10.92
C ILE A 21 0.55 10.33 -10.58
N GLY A 22 0.99 11.14 -11.55
CA GLY A 22 1.32 12.55 -11.34
C GLY A 22 0.13 13.37 -10.81
N GLU A 23 -1.07 13.19 -11.37
CA GLU A 23 -2.31 13.83 -10.89
C GLU A 23 -2.68 13.38 -9.46
N LEU A 24 -2.51 12.09 -9.12
CA LEU A 24 -2.75 11.55 -7.77
C LEU A 24 -1.66 11.97 -6.77
N GLN A 25 -0.43 12.19 -7.23
CA GLN A 25 0.70 12.64 -6.41
C GLN A 25 0.54 14.08 -5.92
N HIS A 26 -0.36 14.89 -6.47
CA HIS A 26 -0.62 16.24 -5.97
C HIS A 26 -1.64 16.30 -4.82
N GLN A 27 -2.30 15.18 -4.50
CA GLN A 27 -3.23 15.14 -3.37
C GLN A 27 -2.47 15.17 -2.05
N GLN A 28 -2.85 16.08 -1.15
CA GLN A 28 -2.36 16.07 0.22
C GLN A 28 -2.91 14.83 0.94
N LEU A 29 -2.06 14.20 1.75
CA LEU A 29 -2.50 13.15 2.66
C LEU A 29 -3.45 13.74 3.70
N PRO A 30 -4.49 13.00 4.13
CA PRO A 30 -5.43 13.49 5.12
C PRO A 30 -4.70 13.77 6.45
N GLU A 31 -5.18 14.76 7.20
CA GLU A 31 -4.52 15.27 8.42
C GLU A 31 -4.30 14.19 9.49
N TRP A 32 -5.25 13.27 9.66
CA TRP A 32 -5.12 12.15 10.60
C TRP A 32 -3.94 11.25 10.26
N PHE A 33 -3.58 11.13 8.98
CA PHE A 33 -2.42 10.36 8.52
C PHE A 33 -1.11 11.06 8.90
N GLN A 34 -1.10 12.39 8.88
CA GLN A 34 0.07 13.20 9.26
C GLN A 34 0.30 13.21 10.76
N THR A 35 -0.76 13.12 11.55
CA THR A 35 -0.68 13.16 13.01
C THR A 35 -0.61 11.78 13.65
N LEU A 36 -0.86 10.70 12.89
CA LEU A 36 -1.12 9.34 13.38
C LEU A 36 -2.18 9.27 14.48
N LYS A 37 -2.97 10.34 14.63
CA LYS A 37 -4.10 10.37 15.54
C LYS A 37 -5.29 9.98 14.69
N ILE A 38 -5.68 8.71 14.83
CA ILE A 38 -6.99 8.29 14.34
C ILE A 38 -8.02 9.23 15.00
N PRO A 39 -8.94 9.84 14.23
CA PRO A 39 -9.90 10.78 14.78
C PRO A 39 -10.57 10.16 16.00
N SER A 40 -10.44 10.82 17.15
CA SER A 40 -10.98 10.33 18.42
C SER A 40 -12.45 9.97 18.24
N GLN A 41 -12.77 8.70 18.53
CA GLN A 41 -14.06 8.05 18.35
C GLN A 41 -15.21 8.95 18.81
N THR A 42 -16.12 9.27 17.89
CA THR A 42 -17.56 9.53 18.10
C THR A 42 -18.25 10.03 16.83
N ASN A 43 -17.51 10.48 15.80
CA ASN A 43 -18.13 11.06 14.60
C ASN A 43 -17.39 10.79 13.28
N PHE A 44 -16.80 9.58 13.10
CA PHE A 44 -16.25 9.19 11.80
C PHE A 44 -17.01 7.99 11.21
N GLU A 45 -17.20 8.00 9.89
CA GLU A 45 -17.73 6.85 9.15
C GLU A 45 -16.60 5.82 8.93
N PRO A 46 -16.78 4.55 9.30
CA PRO A 46 -15.80 3.50 9.04
C PRO A 46 -15.47 3.36 7.57
N TYR A 47 -14.22 3.03 7.26
CA TYR A 47 -13.75 2.81 5.90
C TYR A 47 -12.63 1.77 5.87
N VAL A 48 -12.36 1.21 4.70
CA VAL A 48 -11.22 0.32 4.50
C VAL A 48 -10.05 1.13 3.96
N LEU A 49 -8.90 1.11 4.65
CA LEU A 49 -7.65 1.61 4.10
C LEU A 49 -6.88 0.44 3.46
N MET A 50 -6.75 0.46 2.14
CA MET A 50 -5.98 -0.52 1.41
C MET A 50 -4.58 0.02 1.09
N LEU A 51 -3.54 -0.65 1.57
CA LEU A 51 -2.18 -0.33 1.18
C LEU A 51 -1.87 -1.01 -0.15
N MET A 52 -1.17 -0.33 -1.05
CA MET A 52 -0.78 -0.88 -2.35
C MET A 52 0.68 -0.53 -2.62
N GLY A 53 1.47 -1.49 -3.11
CA GLY A 53 2.92 -1.28 -3.25
C GLY A 53 3.67 -2.59 -3.44
N LEU A 54 4.82 -2.53 -4.09
CA LEU A 54 5.70 -3.68 -4.26
C LEU A 54 6.17 -4.24 -2.90
N PRO A 55 6.50 -5.53 -2.78
CA PRO A 55 7.23 -6.03 -1.61
C PRO A 55 8.47 -5.18 -1.36
N GLY A 56 8.76 -4.82 -0.10
CA GLY A 56 9.87 -3.90 0.23
C GLY A 56 9.53 -2.40 0.11
N SER A 57 8.31 -2.02 -0.31
CA SER A 57 7.92 -0.60 -0.40
C SER A 57 7.65 0.09 0.93
N GLY A 58 7.64 -0.64 2.06
CA GLY A 58 7.40 -0.10 3.40
C GLY A 58 5.94 -0.12 3.89
N LYS A 59 5.04 -0.85 3.22
CA LYS A 59 3.62 -0.95 3.62
C LYS A 59 3.45 -1.46 5.06
N SER A 60 4.12 -2.56 5.40
CA SER A 60 4.07 -3.15 6.74
C SER A 60 4.56 -2.18 7.81
N THR A 61 5.63 -1.42 7.53
CA THR A 61 6.12 -0.36 8.42
C THR A 61 5.07 0.74 8.66
N ILE A 62 4.29 1.11 7.62
CA ILE A 62 3.17 2.04 7.78
C ILE A 62 2.05 1.41 8.62
N ALA A 63 1.64 0.19 8.29
CA ALA A 63 0.56 -0.53 8.96
C ALA A 63 0.88 -0.74 10.46
N GLU A 64 2.12 -1.08 10.77
CA GLU A 64 2.65 -1.23 12.13
C GLU A 64 2.54 0.04 12.98
N LYS A 65 2.73 1.22 12.41
CA LYS A 65 2.59 2.48 13.16
C LYS A 65 1.16 2.96 13.31
N LEU A 66 0.24 2.43 12.50
CA LEU A 66 -1.17 2.76 12.56
C LEU A 66 -1.96 1.83 13.52
N VAL A 67 -1.28 0.87 14.16
CA VAL A 67 -1.58 -0.07 15.29
C VAL A 67 -3.04 -0.40 15.66
N ASP A 68 -3.97 0.55 15.69
CA ASP A 68 -5.34 0.34 16.20
C ASP A 68 -6.24 -0.47 15.26
N VAL A 69 -5.67 -1.01 14.20
CA VAL A 69 -6.41 -1.57 13.10
C VAL A 69 -5.66 -2.76 12.51
N ASN A 70 -6.37 -3.90 12.45
CA ASN A 70 -5.92 -5.18 11.92
C ASN A 70 -4.99 -5.07 10.70
N GLN A 71 -3.74 -5.47 10.91
CA GLN A 71 -2.70 -5.70 9.91
C GLN A 71 -2.82 -7.12 9.36
N ASP A 72 -2.52 -7.35 8.08
CA ASP A 72 -2.49 -8.70 7.52
C ASP A 72 -1.24 -9.46 7.98
N THR A 73 -1.29 -9.99 9.20
CA THR A 73 -0.29 -10.91 9.76
C THR A 73 -0.56 -12.36 9.36
N LEU A 74 -1.69 -12.64 8.71
CA LEU A 74 -2.23 -14.00 8.57
C LEU A 74 -1.84 -14.68 7.26
N GLY A 75 -1.32 -13.96 6.26
CA GLY A 75 -0.88 -14.50 4.96
C GLY A 75 -2.02 -15.00 4.06
N ASP A 76 -3.04 -15.63 4.65
CA ASP A 76 -4.27 -16.08 4.02
C ASP A 76 -5.26 -14.92 3.80
N ARG A 77 -5.69 -14.77 2.54
CA ARG A 77 -6.66 -13.75 2.13
C ARG A 77 -8.00 -13.92 2.81
N ARG A 78 -8.45 -15.16 3.04
CA ARG A 78 -9.77 -15.40 3.66
C ARG A 78 -9.76 -14.99 5.12
N ALA A 79 -8.70 -15.31 5.86
CA ALA A 79 -8.50 -14.85 7.22
C ALA A 79 -8.45 -13.32 7.31
N CYS A 80 -7.74 -12.66 6.38
CA CYS A 80 -7.69 -11.20 6.29
C CYS A 80 -9.07 -10.57 6.06
N LEU A 81 -9.88 -11.10 5.13
CA LEU A 81 -11.26 -10.63 4.88
C LEU A 81 -12.15 -10.76 6.12
N LYS A 82 -12.10 -11.91 6.80
CA LYS A 82 -12.90 -12.15 8.02
C LYS A 82 -12.54 -11.17 9.14
N LEU A 83 -11.26 -10.90 9.32
CA LEU A 83 -10.81 -9.99 10.37
C LEU A 83 -11.09 -8.52 9.99
N ALA A 84 -11.02 -8.16 8.71
CA ALA A 84 -11.47 -6.85 8.24
C ALA A 84 -12.97 -6.63 8.49
N GLU A 85 -13.80 -7.64 8.24
CA GLU A 85 -15.24 -7.63 8.56
C GLU A 85 -15.48 -7.43 10.07
N GLN A 86 -14.72 -8.13 10.93
CA GLN A 86 -14.80 -7.95 12.37
C GLN A 86 -14.41 -6.52 12.81
N VAL A 87 -13.31 -5.97 12.28
CA VAL A 87 -12.90 -4.60 12.63
C VAL A 87 -13.95 -3.58 12.21
N LEU A 88 -14.58 -3.76 11.05
CA LEU A 88 -15.67 -2.89 10.59
C LEU A 88 -16.91 -2.99 11.49
N SER A 89 -17.25 -4.19 11.99
CA SER A 89 -18.38 -4.36 12.91
C SER A 89 -18.15 -3.73 14.28
N GLU A 90 -16.88 -3.55 14.67
CA GLU A 90 -16.47 -2.77 15.85
C GLU A 90 -16.42 -1.24 15.59
N ASN A 91 -16.92 -0.77 14.44
CA ASN A 91 -16.91 0.63 14.03
C ASN A 91 -15.50 1.24 13.91
N LYS A 92 -14.52 0.43 13.49
CA LYS A 92 -13.12 0.81 13.24
C LYS A 92 -12.77 0.66 11.76
N CYS A 93 -11.63 1.21 11.33
CA CYS A 93 -11.26 1.30 9.91
C CYS A 93 -10.12 0.36 9.52
N PRO A 94 -10.34 -0.89 9.01
CA PRO A 94 -9.30 -1.88 8.70
C PRO A 94 -8.17 -1.38 7.77
N ILE A 95 -6.92 -1.77 8.04
CA ILE A 95 -5.73 -1.45 7.22
C ILE A 95 -5.23 -2.73 6.57
N ILE A 96 -5.48 -2.88 5.27
CA ILE A 96 -5.13 -4.11 4.56
C ILE A 96 -3.71 -3.99 3.99
N ASP A 97 -2.73 -4.55 4.69
CA ASP A 97 -1.32 -4.64 4.26
C ASP A 97 -1.08 -5.83 3.32
N ARG A 98 -1.46 -5.69 2.06
CA ARG A 98 -1.07 -6.62 0.99
C ARG A 98 -0.52 -5.82 -0.19
N CYS A 99 0.10 -6.51 -1.16
CA CYS A 99 0.65 -5.80 -2.32
C CYS A 99 -0.42 -5.15 -3.21
N HIS A 100 -1.62 -5.75 -3.28
CA HIS A 100 -2.76 -5.28 -4.07
C HIS A 100 -2.46 -4.87 -5.53
N ALA A 101 -1.46 -5.51 -6.14
CA ALA A 101 -0.97 -5.15 -7.48
C ALA A 101 -2.05 -5.25 -8.58
N SER A 102 -2.96 -6.21 -8.50
CA SER A 102 -3.96 -6.45 -9.54
C SER A 102 -5.41 -6.33 -9.03
N LEU A 103 -6.35 -6.07 -9.94
CA LEU A 103 -7.78 -6.08 -9.62
C LEU A 103 -8.23 -7.39 -8.98
N LYS A 104 -7.68 -8.54 -9.41
CA LYS A 104 -7.96 -9.85 -8.81
C LYS A 104 -7.67 -9.88 -7.30
N ASN A 105 -6.63 -9.17 -6.86
CA ASN A 105 -6.24 -9.11 -5.46
C ASN A 105 -7.07 -8.07 -4.68
N ARG A 106 -7.57 -7.03 -5.34
CA ARG A 106 -8.38 -5.97 -4.71
C ARG A 106 -9.86 -6.29 -4.64
N LYS A 107 -10.41 -6.96 -5.66
CA LYS A 107 -11.85 -7.23 -5.83
C LYS A 107 -12.52 -7.81 -4.58
N PRO A 108 -11.95 -8.81 -3.88
CA PRO A 108 -12.61 -9.37 -2.69
C PRO A 108 -12.81 -8.34 -1.56
N PHE A 109 -11.86 -7.40 -1.42
CA PHE A 109 -11.97 -6.34 -0.41
C PHE A 109 -12.95 -5.24 -0.85
N TYR A 110 -13.00 -4.94 -2.15
CA TYR A 110 -14.03 -4.05 -2.70
C TYR A 110 -15.44 -4.63 -2.49
N GLU A 111 -15.63 -5.93 -2.73
CA GLU A 111 -16.89 -6.63 -2.53
C GLU A 111 -17.30 -6.64 -1.05
N LEU A 112 -16.36 -6.88 -0.14
CA LEU A 112 -16.61 -6.78 1.31
C LEU A 112 -17.07 -5.36 1.69
N ALA A 113 -16.30 -4.34 1.31
CA ALA A 113 -16.63 -2.95 1.62
C ALA A 113 -17.99 -2.53 1.04
N GLN A 114 -18.29 -2.94 -0.19
CA GLN A 114 -19.58 -2.70 -0.83
C GLN A 114 -20.73 -3.37 -0.06
N SER A 115 -20.56 -4.63 0.37
CA SER A 115 -21.59 -5.37 1.12
C SER A 115 -21.92 -4.70 2.46
N LEU A 116 -20.92 -4.05 3.08
CA LEU A 116 -21.05 -3.33 4.35
C LEU A 116 -21.35 -1.84 4.17
N HIS A 117 -21.50 -1.37 2.93
CA HIS A 117 -21.75 0.04 2.58
C HIS A 117 -20.70 1.01 3.14
N VAL A 118 -19.44 0.56 3.24
CA VAL A 118 -18.31 1.39 3.69
C VAL A 118 -17.42 1.77 2.50
N PRO A 119 -16.85 2.99 2.47
CA PRO A 119 -15.94 3.39 1.41
C PRO A 119 -14.58 2.69 1.53
N VAL A 120 -13.88 2.59 0.40
CA VAL A 120 -12.49 2.14 0.32
C VAL A 120 -11.60 3.32 -0.04
N ASP A 121 -10.55 3.52 0.73
CA ASP A 121 -9.45 4.42 0.40
C ASP A 121 -8.17 3.62 0.12
N ILE A 122 -7.31 4.13 -0.76
CA ILE A 122 -6.06 3.47 -1.16
C ILE A 122 -4.87 4.38 -0.91
N LEU A 123 -3.84 3.84 -0.24
CA LEU A 123 -2.52 4.46 -0.17
C LEU A 123 -1.51 3.64 -0.97
N ILE A 124 -0.98 4.23 -2.04
CA ILE A 124 0.03 3.65 -2.91
C ILE A 124 1.42 4.09 -2.43
N LEU A 125 2.26 3.11 -2.07
CA LEU A 125 3.69 3.30 -1.82
C LEU A 125 4.46 2.92 -3.08
N ASP A 126 4.77 3.93 -3.88
CA ASP A 126 5.42 3.84 -5.19
C ASP A 126 6.96 3.92 -5.08
N ALA A 127 7.51 3.13 -4.15
CA ALA A 127 8.96 2.96 -4.06
C ALA A 127 9.48 2.24 -5.31
N THR A 128 10.66 2.66 -5.78
CA THR A 128 11.21 2.12 -7.02
C THR A 128 11.49 0.63 -6.90
N TYR A 129 11.47 -0.07 -8.04
CA TYR A 129 11.77 -1.51 -8.11
C TYR A 129 13.11 -1.85 -7.45
N THR A 130 14.16 -1.05 -7.72
CA THR A 130 15.51 -1.28 -7.19
C THR A 130 15.54 -1.14 -5.67
N VAL A 131 14.91 -0.09 -5.11
CA VAL A 131 14.79 0.10 -3.66
C VAL A 131 14.01 -1.03 -3.02
N CYS A 132 12.89 -1.45 -3.63
CA CYS A 132 12.07 -2.55 -3.15
C CYS A 132 12.82 -3.88 -3.11
N VAL A 133 13.58 -4.19 -4.17
CA VAL A 133 14.42 -5.39 -4.24
C VAL A 133 15.52 -5.34 -3.19
N GLN A 134 16.25 -4.22 -3.07
CA GLN A 134 17.30 -4.06 -2.08
C GLN A 134 16.78 -4.30 -0.65
N ARG A 135 15.68 -3.64 -0.29
CA ARG A 135 15.04 -3.81 1.02
C ARG A 135 14.55 -5.24 1.26
N CYS A 136 14.10 -5.95 0.22
CA CYS A 136 13.72 -7.36 0.35
C CYS A 136 14.93 -8.27 0.57
N HIS A 137 16.10 -7.96 -0.02
CA HIS A 137 17.35 -8.70 0.21
C HIS A 137 17.89 -8.50 1.62
N GLU A 138 17.80 -7.27 2.15
CA GLU A 138 18.32 -6.89 3.46
C GLU A 138 17.42 -7.34 4.63
N ARG A 139 16.19 -7.80 4.34
CA ARG A 139 15.29 -8.32 5.36
C ARG A 139 15.76 -9.69 5.85
N HIS A 140 16.31 -9.71 7.05
CA HIS A 140 16.73 -10.95 7.72
C HIS A 140 15.57 -11.68 8.43
N ASP A 141 14.39 -11.06 8.55
CA ASP A 141 13.39 -11.42 9.58
C ASP A 141 12.00 -11.85 9.03
N HIS A 142 11.89 -12.30 7.76
CA HIS A 142 10.60 -12.76 7.22
C HIS A 142 10.65 -14.17 6.60
N PRO A 143 9.75 -15.10 6.99
CA PRO A 143 9.70 -16.48 6.50
C PRO A 143 9.20 -16.64 5.05
N THR A 144 9.19 -15.60 4.21
CA THR A 144 8.51 -15.67 2.88
C THR A 144 9.35 -15.14 1.72
N VAL A 145 10.57 -14.65 1.97
CA VAL A 145 11.49 -14.28 0.89
C VAL A 145 12.89 -14.72 1.31
N LEU A 146 13.33 -15.87 0.82
CA LEU A 146 14.76 -16.16 0.76
C LEU A 146 15.38 -15.07 -0.13
N SER A 147 16.46 -14.43 0.31
CA SER A 147 17.12 -13.31 -0.38
C SER A 147 17.22 -13.54 -1.88
N ASP A 148 17.57 -14.76 -2.29
CA ASP A 148 17.84 -15.13 -3.68
C ASP A 148 16.61 -15.06 -4.60
N GLU A 149 15.40 -14.97 -4.04
CA GLU A 149 14.14 -14.86 -4.79
C GLU A 149 13.49 -13.48 -4.73
N ALA A 150 14.02 -12.54 -3.93
CA ALA A 150 13.47 -11.20 -3.75
C ALA A 150 13.21 -10.49 -5.10
N SER A 151 14.20 -10.49 -5.98
CA SER A 151 14.08 -9.91 -7.33
C SER A 151 12.96 -10.56 -8.16
N LYS A 152 12.80 -11.89 -8.06
CA LYS A 152 11.75 -12.62 -8.79
C LYS A 152 10.37 -12.26 -8.26
N ILE A 153 10.20 -12.26 -6.94
CA ILE A 153 8.92 -11.97 -6.28
C ILE A 153 8.48 -10.53 -6.58
N VAL A 154 9.37 -9.55 -6.37
CA VAL A 154 9.10 -8.14 -6.68
C VAL A 154 8.80 -7.98 -8.18
N GLY A 155 9.57 -8.66 -9.04
CA GLY A 155 9.36 -8.67 -10.49
C GLY A 155 7.99 -9.23 -10.90
N CYS A 156 7.53 -10.33 -10.29
CA CYS A 156 6.21 -10.90 -10.53
C CYS A 156 5.09 -9.94 -10.10
N VAL A 157 5.18 -9.37 -8.90
CA VAL A 157 4.18 -8.40 -8.41
C VAL A 157 4.14 -7.16 -9.31
N ARG A 158 5.30 -6.69 -9.79
CA ARG A 158 5.40 -5.56 -10.73
C ARG A 158 4.73 -5.86 -12.07
N LYS A 159 4.88 -7.08 -12.61
CA LYS A 159 4.21 -7.48 -13.87
C LYS A 159 2.69 -7.47 -13.75
N ASP A 160 2.16 -7.82 -12.58
CA ASP A 160 0.73 -7.83 -12.29
C ASP A 160 0.17 -6.43 -11.94
N TRP A 161 1.01 -5.41 -11.88
CA TRP A 161 0.65 -4.08 -11.42
C TRP A 161 -0.32 -3.37 -12.35
N LYS A 162 -1.51 -3.08 -11.82
CA LYS A 162 -2.60 -2.33 -12.46
C LYS A 162 -3.18 -1.37 -11.45
N LEU A 163 -3.18 -0.08 -11.78
CA LEU A 163 -3.76 0.95 -10.92
C LEU A 163 -5.27 0.71 -10.69
N PRO A 164 -5.84 1.29 -9.62
CA PRO A 164 -7.29 1.32 -9.45
C PRO A 164 -7.98 1.92 -10.68
N GLY A 165 -9.03 1.24 -11.15
CA GLY A 165 -9.88 1.69 -12.25
C GLY A 165 -10.77 2.86 -11.84
N LYS A 166 -11.31 3.62 -12.82
CA LYS A 166 -12.26 4.72 -12.53
C LYS A 166 -13.59 4.22 -11.93
N ASN A 167 -13.92 2.95 -12.16
CA ASN A 167 -15.15 2.31 -11.69
C ASN A 167 -14.89 1.39 -10.48
N ASP A 168 -13.65 1.36 -9.96
CA ASP A 168 -13.38 0.72 -8.69
C ASP A 168 -14.08 1.58 -7.63
N ASN A 169 -14.91 1.00 -6.77
CA ASN A 169 -15.67 1.69 -5.72
C ASN A 169 -14.74 2.25 -4.61
N VAL A 170 -13.89 3.19 -5.00
CA VAL A 170 -12.79 3.76 -4.25
C VAL A 170 -13.06 5.25 -4.11
N ARG A 171 -13.09 5.72 -2.87
CA ARG A 171 -13.37 7.11 -2.52
C ARG A 171 -12.14 7.99 -2.72
N HIS A 172 -10.98 7.55 -2.21
CA HIS A 172 -9.72 8.27 -2.36
C HIS A 172 -8.56 7.35 -2.76
N VAL A 173 -7.62 7.90 -3.53
CA VAL A 173 -6.35 7.26 -3.87
C VAL A 173 -5.23 8.27 -3.64
N TRP A 174 -4.32 7.97 -2.72
CA TRP A 174 -3.12 8.76 -2.47
C TRP A 174 -1.87 8.00 -2.88
N THR A 175 -0.84 8.74 -3.28
CA THR A 175 0.46 8.15 -3.64
C THR A 175 1.60 8.85 -2.92
N VAL A 176 2.51 8.05 -2.36
CA VAL A 176 3.78 8.47 -1.77
C VAL A 176 4.92 7.68 -2.42
N SER A 177 6.11 8.29 -2.56
CA SER A 177 7.28 7.64 -3.18
C SER A 177 7.94 6.55 -2.32
N GLY A 178 7.50 6.41 -1.06
CA GLY A 178 8.07 5.49 -0.08
C GLY A 178 7.84 6.04 1.33
N ILE A 179 8.35 5.36 2.36
CA ILE A 179 8.23 5.82 3.76
C ILE A 179 9.04 7.10 4.04
N GLU A 180 10.03 7.35 3.19
CA GLU A 180 10.90 8.52 3.17
C GLU A 180 10.25 9.75 2.54
N ASP A 181 9.05 9.62 1.95
CA ASP A 181 8.34 10.73 1.32
C ASP A 181 8.11 11.88 2.31
N ALA A 182 8.37 13.11 1.88
CA ALA A 182 8.24 14.30 2.71
C ALA A 182 6.81 14.54 3.21
N LYS A 183 5.80 14.01 2.51
CA LYS A 183 4.38 14.07 2.91
C LYS A 183 4.06 13.20 4.12
N LEU A 184 4.86 12.17 4.36
CA LEU A 184 4.69 11.31 5.52
C LEU A 184 5.27 11.98 6.77
N PRO A 185 4.66 11.75 7.95
CA PRO A 185 5.21 12.27 9.19
C PRO A 185 6.65 11.80 9.40
N LYS A 186 7.47 12.68 9.98
CA LYS A 186 8.91 12.44 10.20
C LYS A 186 9.20 11.13 10.93
N LEU A 187 8.28 10.64 11.75
CA LEU A 187 8.43 9.38 12.50
C LEU A 187 8.59 8.15 11.59
N PHE A 188 8.14 8.21 10.34
CA PHE A 188 8.33 7.12 9.37
C PHE A 188 9.71 7.11 8.75
N ARG A 189 10.47 8.21 8.85
CA ARG A 189 11.77 8.34 8.20
C ARG A 189 12.83 7.57 8.99
N GLY A 190 13.62 6.75 8.30
CA GLY A 190 14.69 5.94 8.89
C GLY A 190 14.23 4.64 9.55
N LEU A 191 13.01 4.16 9.23
CA LEU A 191 12.47 2.90 9.75
C LEU A 191 12.69 1.67 8.85
N LEU A 192 13.29 1.83 7.66
CA LEU A 192 13.64 0.74 6.75
C LEU A 192 15.14 0.69 6.52
#